data_AF-T0QV65-F1
#
_entry.id   AF-T0QV65-F1
#
_cell.length_a   1.000
_cell.length_b   1.000
_cell.length_c   1.000
_cell.angle_alpha   90.00
_cell.angle_beta   90.00
_cell.angle_gamma   90.00
#
_symmetry.space_group_name_H-M   'P 1'
#
loop_
_entity.id
_entity.type
_entity.pdbx_description
1 polymer ?
#
loop_
_entity_poly.entity_id
_entity_poly.type
_entity_poly.pdbx_seq_one_letter_code
_entity_poly.pdbx_strand_id
1 'polypeptide(L)'
;MGRTLEDMISSESPEVVQRAKALAEEQLVRLSVTKLLSNLGPGDVPAIDPDVLDSLLSLKRLVERHDCRLSLFVHMPDGTHHGVNI
;
A
#
# COMPACT_ATOMS: atom_id res chain seq x y z
N MET A 1 -23.41 5.40 22.96
CA MET A 1 -22.40 5.90 21.99
C MET A 1 -21.49 4.74 21.66
N GLY A 2 -21.20 4.48 20.38
CA GLY A 2 -20.35 3.36 19.97
C GLY A 2 -18.90 3.57 20.39
N ARG A 3 -18.15 2.48 20.59
CA ARG A 3 -16.69 2.55 20.80
C ARG A 3 -16.02 3.17 19.57
N THR A 4 -15.02 4.02 19.79
CA THR A 4 -14.18 4.57 18.73
C THR A 4 -13.06 3.60 18.37
N LEU A 5 -12.41 3.80 17.23
CA LEU A 5 -11.22 3.02 16.86
C LEU A 5 -10.09 3.23 17.87
N GLU A 6 -9.95 4.44 18.43
CA GLU A 6 -8.95 4.74 19.46
C GLU A 6 -9.21 3.95 20.75
N ASP A 7 -10.48 3.85 21.16
CA ASP A 7 -10.92 3.07 22.33
C ASP A 7 -10.64 1.56 22.13
N MET A 8 -10.88 1.06 20.92
CA MET A 8 -10.57 -0.32 20.54
C MET A 8 -9.05 -0.56 20.57
N ILE A 9 -8.25 0.27 19.90
CA ILE A 9 -6.78 0.11 19.84
C ILE A 9 -6.16 0.18 21.23
N SER A 10 -6.68 1.04 22.12
CA SER A 10 -6.18 1.20 23.49
C SER A 10 -6.52 0.01 24.40
N SER A 11 -7.56 -0.75 24.05
CA SER A 11 -8.01 -1.92 24.82
C SER A 11 -7.35 -3.23 24.38
N GLU A 12 -6.74 -3.26 23.19
CA GLU A 12 -6.09 -4.44 22.62
C GLU A 12 -4.62 -4.59 23.05
N SER A 13 -4.07 -5.79 22.90
CA SER A 13 -2.66 -6.03 23.20
C SER A 13 -1.73 -5.38 22.16
N PRO A 14 -0.52 -4.94 22.57
CA PRO A 14 0.40 -4.25 21.66
C PRO A 14 0.85 -5.12 20.48
N GLU A 15 0.87 -6.45 20.65
CA GLU A 15 1.16 -7.39 19.58
C GLU A 15 0.03 -7.47 18.53
N VAL A 16 -1.23 -7.44 18.96
CA VAL A 16 -2.39 -7.44 18.06
C VAL A 16 -2.44 -6.14 17.28
N VAL A 17 -2.23 -5.01 17.96
CA VAL A 17 -2.19 -3.69 17.32
C VAL A 17 -1.06 -3.61 16.29
N GLN A 18 0.13 -4.14 16.59
CA GLN A 18 1.25 -4.17 15.64
C GLN A 18 0.95 -5.05 14.42
N ARG A 19 0.39 -6.24 14.62
CA ARG A 19 -0.02 -7.13 13.52
C ARG A 19 -1.09 -6.47 12.64
N ALA A 20 -2.09 -5.84 13.25
CA ALA A 20 -3.13 -5.12 12.53
C ALA A 20 -2.57 -3.96 11.70
N LYS A 21 -1.62 -3.20 12.25
CA LYS A 21 -0.94 -2.12 11.52
C LYS A 21 -0.12 -2.66 10.33
N ALA A 22 0.60 -3.76 10.51
CA ALA A 22 1.35 -4.39 9.43
C ALA A 22 0.43 -4.88 8.29
N LEU A 23 -0.70 -5.50 8.63
CA LEU A 23 -1.71 -5.91 7.66
C LEU A 23 -2.34 -4.72 6.94
N ALA A 24 -2.67 -3.65 7.67
CA ALA A 24 -3.23 -2.44 7.07
C ALA A 24 -2.24 -1.79 6.09
N GLU A 25 -0.95 -1.77 6.43
CA GLU A 25 0.10 -1.26 5.54
C GLU A 25 0.21 -2.09 4.26
N GLU A 26 0.26 -3.42 4.38
CA GLU A 26 0.26 -4.33 3.22
C GLU A 26 -0.96 -4.09 2.32
N GLN A 27 -2.14 -3.97 2.92
CA GLN A 27 -3.39 -3.72 2.20
C GLN A 27 -3.37 -2.36 1.47
N LEU A 28 -2.82 -1.31 2.08
CA LEU A 28 -2.71 0.00 1.47
C LEU A 28 -1.76 0.02 0.27
N VAL A 29 -0.59 -0.65 0.38
CA VAL A 29 0.33 -0.77 -0.75
C VAL A 29 -0.32 -1.58 -1.87
N ARG A 30 -0.95 -2.71 -1.53
CA ARG A 30 -1.67 -3.53 -2.51
C ARG A 30 -2.74 -2.73 -3.25
N LEU A 31 -3.61 -2.01 -2.52
CA LEU A 31 -4.66 -1.19 -3.11
C LEU A 31 -4.08 -0.11 -4.03
N SER A 32 -3.00 0.54 -3.61
CA SER A 32 -2.35 1.59 -4.39
C SER A 32 -1.78 1.04 -5.69
N VAL A 33 -1.10 -0.11 -5.64
CA VAL A 33 -0.56 -0.74 -6.85
C VAL A 33 -1.68 -1.28 -7.74
N THR A 34 -2.70 -1.93 -7.18
CA THR A 34 -3.88 -2.37 -7.94
C THR A 34 -4.52 -1.19 -8.66
N LYS A 35 -4.70 -0.05 -7.98
CA LYS A 35 -5.23 1.18 -8.60
C LYS A 35 -4.34 1.68 -9.74
N LEU A 36 -3.02 1.65 -9.57
CA LEU A 36 -2.07 2.01 -10.63
C LEU A 36 -2.27 1.10 -11.85
N LEU A 37 -2.29 -0.21 -11.62
CA LEU A 37 -2.45 -1.24 -12.64
C LEU A 37 -3.79 -1.15 -13.37
N SER A 38 -4.86 -0.72 -12.70
CA SER A 38 -6.16 -0.47 -13.34
C SER A 38 -6.12 0.61 -14.42
N ASN A 39 -5.10 1.47 -14.44
CA ASN A 39 -4.95 2.47 -15.52
C ASN A 39 -4.28 1.91 -16.77
N LEU A 40 -3.75 0.68 -16.76
CA LEU A 40 -3.00 0.12 -17.89
C LEU A 40 -3.91 -0.33 -19.04
N GLY A 41 -5.21 -0.52 -18.79
CA GLY A 41 -6.17 -0.84 -19.84
C GLY A 41 -7.56 -1.19 -19.31
N PRO A 42 -8.55 -1.35 -20.20
CA PRO A 42 -9.95 -1.63 -19.85
C PRO A 42 -10.22 -3.10 -19.47
N GLY A 43 -9.17 -3.94 -19.40
CA GLY A 43 -9.28 -5.36 -19.08
C GLY A 43 -9.34 -5.65 -17.58
N ASP A 44 -9.28 -6.94 -17.22
CA ASP A 44 -9.15 -7.35 -15.82
C ASP A 44 -7.87 -6.76 -15.21
N VAL A 45 -7.97 -6.27 -13.97
CA VAL A 45 -6.83 -5.64 -13.30
C VAL A 45 -5.80 -6.73 -13.03
N PRO A 46 -4.57 -6.62 -13.57
CA PRO A 46 -3.59 -7.68 -13.41
C PRO A 46 -3.32 -7.93 -11.93
N ALA A 47 -3.35 -9.20 -11.54
CA ALA A 47 -3.01 -9.60 -10.18
C ALA A 47 -1.53 -9.28 -9.91
N ILE A 48 -1.27 -8.58 -8.81
CA ILE A 48 0.09 -8.39 -8.33
C ILE A 48 0.59 -9.67 -7.67
N ASP A 49 1.78 -10.10 -8.07
CA ASP A 49 2.47 -11.21 -7.43
C ASP A 49 2.82 -10.85 -5.96
N PRO A 50 2.59 -11.76 -4.99
CA PRO A 50 2.90 -11.51 -3.58
C PRO A 50 4.37 -11.15 -3.30
N ASP A 51 5.33 -11.72 -4.03
CA ASP A 51 6.77 -11.46 -3.84
C ASP A 51 7.15 -10.05 -4.28
N VAL A 52 6.52 -9.57 -5.36
CA VAL A 52 6.65 -8.18 -5.82
C VAL A 52 6.06 -7.21 -4.78
N LEU A 53 4.91 -7.56 -4.18
CA LEU A 53 4.31 -6.74 -3.13
C LEU A 53 5.19 -6.68 -1.88
N ASP A 54 5.77 -7.80 -1.45
CA ASP A 54 6.70 -7.85 -0.31
C ASP A 54 7.96 -7.00 -0.55
N SER A 55 8.51 -7.09 -1.77
CA SER A 55 9.64 -6.27 -2.20
C SER A 55 9.33 -4.76 -2.14
N LEU A 56 8.14 -4.36 -2.59
CA LEU A 56 7.69 -2.95 -2.53
C LEU A 56 7.49 -2.47 -1.09
N LEU A 57 6.92 -3.29 -0.21
CA LEU A 57 6.78 -2.98 1.22
C LEU A 57 8.15 -2.82 1.89
N SER A 58 9.08 -3.72 1.60
CA SER A 58 10.45 -3.64 2.08
C SER A 58 11.14 -2.36 1.60
N LEU A 59 10.98 -1.99 0.32
CA LEU A 59 11.54 -0.76 -0.24
C LEU A 59 10.91 0.49 0.39
N LYS A 60 9.59 0.51 0.56
CA LYS A 60 8.88 1.60 1.25
C LYS A 60 9.45 1.83 2.64
N ARG A 61 9.50 0.78 3.47
CA ARG A 61 10.03 0.86 4.85
C ARG A 61 11.48 1.31 4.87
N LEU A 62 12.28 0.90 3.87
CA LEU A 62 13.67 1.33 3.76
C LEU A 62 13.77 2.83 3.51
N VAL A 63 12.99 3.39 2.58
CA VAL A 63 13.05 4.83 2.28
C VAL A 63 12.44 5.69 3.39
N GLU A 64 11.36 5.24 4.03
CA GLU A 64 10.72 5.96 5.13
C GLU A 64 11.61 6.08 6.37
N ARG A 65 12.53 5.12 6.59
CA ARG A 65 13.57 5.21 7.63
C ARG A 65 14.54 6.38 7.42
N HIS A 66 14.59 6.94 6.21
CA HIS A 66 15.40 8.09 5.85
C HIS A 66 14.55 9.35 5.60
N ASP A 67 13.33 9.41 6.17
CA ASP A 67 12.37 10.51 5.97
C ASP A 67 12.03 10.76 4.49
N CYS A 68 12.22 9.75 3.64
CA CYS A 68 11.91 9.79 2.22
C CYS A 68 10.55 9.15 1.93
N ARG A 69 10.00 9.44 0.75
CA ARG A 69 8.70 8.94 0.29
C ARG A 69 8.85 8.18 -1.01
N LEU A 70 8.16 7.05 -1.14
CA LEU A 70 8.20 6.21 -2.34
C LEU A 70 7.04 6.55 -3.27
N SER A 71 7.34 6.82 -4.54
CA SER A 71 6.31 7.05 -5.56
C SER A 71 6.62 6.21 -6.80
N LEU A 72 5.59 5.53 -7.30
CA LEU A 72 5.64 4.68 -8.48
C LEU A 72 4.94 5.40 -9.62
N PHE A 73 5.57 5.44 -10.79
CA PHE A 73 5.01 6.04 -12.00
C PHE A 73 5.10 5.06 -13.16
N VAL A 74 4.02 4.99 -13.95
CA VAL A 74 4.00 4.27 -15.22
C VAL A 74 3.80 5.27 -16.34
N HIS A 75 4.73 5.24 -17.30
CA HIS A 75 4.69 6.04 -18.51
C HIS A 75 4.04 5.22 -19.63
N MET A 76 2.94 5.72 -20.17
CA MET A 76 2.16 5.05 -21.20
C MET A 76 2.64 5.46 -22.60
N PRO A 77 2.45 4.62 -23.64
CA PRO A 77 2.89 4.92 -25.00
C PRO A 77 2.18 6.10 -25.65
N ASP A 78 0.98 6.47 -25.18
CA ASP A 78 0.23 7.66 -25.59
C ASP A 78 0.73 8.95 -24.92
N GLY A 79 1.76 8.86 -24.08
CA GLY A 79 2.38 10.00 -23.39
C GLY A 79 1.73 10.36 -22.05
N THR A 80 0.65 9.68 -21.65
CA THR A 80 0.05 9.84 -20.32
C THR A 80 0.88 9.14 -19.23
N HIS A 81 0.74 9.60 -17.99
CA HIS A 81 1.46 9.06 -16.84
C HIS A 81 0.50 8.81 -15.69
N HIS A 82 0.62 7.64 -15.06
CA HIS A 82 -0.14 7.29 -13.87
C HIS A 82 0.81 7.08 -12.71
N GLY A 83 0.52 7.74 -11.58
CA GLY A 83 1.36 7.72 -10.40
C GLY A 83 0.60 7.33 -9.15
N VAL A 84 1.26 6.59 -8.26
CA VAL A 84 0.78 6.34 -6.90
C VAL A 84 1.91 6.53 -5.89
N ASN A 85 1.53 6.94 -4.70
CA ASN A 85 2.42 7.13 -3.57
C ASN A 85 2.15 6.01 -2.58
N ILE A 86 3.20 5.28 -2.20
CA ILE A 86 3.09 4.10 -1.33
C ILE A 86 3.90 4.29 -0.06
#